data_AF-A0A9C8ZQM5-F1
#
_entry.id   AF-A0A9C8ZQM5-F1
#
_cell.length_a   1.000
_cell.length_b   1.000
_cell.length_c   1.000
_cell.angle_alpha   90.00
_cell.angle_beta   90.00
_cell.angle_gamma   90.00
#
_symmetry.space_group_name_H-M   'P 1'
#
loop_
_entity.id
_entity.type
_entity.pdbx_description
1 polymer ?
#
loop_
_entity_poly.entity_id
_entity_poly.type
_entity_poly.pdbx_seq_one_letter_code
_entity_poly.pdbx_strand_id
1 'polypeptide(L)'
;MKSKLGFHVDIQGHHGQVEKMIRARPRVIKIITSMGMLNDLHDALGDETIFIARDWKADDDFLRFGGSDDPKVIARRWLDAMRPSLVQAPFAYWESFNEMSNWDNLRRYAEFEAERQRLMAAEGYKACIGNFATGTPSISDSEDDTERPDL
;
A
#
# COMPACT_ATOMS: atom_id res chain seq x y z
N MET A 1 20.88 -18.72 2.34
CA MET A 1 21.03 -17.29 1.98
C MET A 1 19.63 -16.69 1.92
N LYS A 2 19.37 -15.53 2.56
CA LYS A 2 18.05 -14.87 2.46
C LYS A 2 17.87 -14.30 1.05
N SER A 3 16.72 -14.53 0.44
CA SER A 3 16.42 -14.02 -0.90
C SER A 3 16.38 -12.49 -0.90
N LYS A 4 16.95 -11.86 -1.92
CA LYS A 4 16.80 -10.42 -2.18
C LYS A 4 15.54 -10.10 -3.01
N LEU A 5 14.81 -11.13 -3.43
CA LEU A 5 13.58 -10.99 -4.20
C LEU A 5 12.40 -10.68 -3.26
N GLY A 6 11.59 -9.68 -3.64
CA GLY A 6 10.26 -9.45 -3.09
C GLY A 6 9.20 -9.89 -4.09
N PHE A 7 8.02 -10.24 -3.60
CA PHE A 7 6.89 -10.61 -4.45
C PHE A 7 5.80 -9.55 -4.36
N HIS A 8 5.23 -9.20 -5.51
CA HIS A 8 3.96 -8.50 -5.64
C HIS A 8 2.99 -9.50 -6.27
N VAL A 9 1.94 -9.87 -5.54
CA VAL A 9 0.90 -10.78 -6.02
C VAL A 9 -0.40 -10.01 -6.11
N ASP A 10 -0.90 -9.90 -7.33
CA ASP A 10 -2.20 -9.30 -7.63
C ASP A 10 -3.33 -10.35 -7.55
N ILE A 11 -4.56 -9.96 -7.89
CA ILE A 11 -5.82 -10.70 -7.77
C ILE A 11 -5.79 -12.18 -8.22
N GLN A 12 -4.87 -12.56 -9.12
CA GLN A 12 -4.77 -13.91 -9.65
C GLN A 12 -3.71 -14.75 -8.92
N GLY A 13 -4.18 -15.72 -8.13
CA GLY A 13 -3.35 -16.79 -7.62
C GLY A 13 -3.02 -17.82 -8.70
N HIS A 14 -1.79 -18.34 -8.70
CA HIS A 14 -1.39 -19.46 -9.56
C HIS A 14 -1.17 -20.74 -8.75
N HIS A 15 -1.41 -21.89 -9.36
CA HIS A 15 -1.14 -23.18 -8.72
C HIS A 15 0.34 -23.30 -8.31
N GLY A 16 0.60 -23.72 -7.07
CA GLY A 16 1.95 -23.86 -6.54
C GLY A 16 2.65 -22.54 -6.17
N GLN A 17 1.96 -21.39 -6.28
CA GLN A 17 2.58 -20.07 -6.05
C GLN A 17 2.95 -19.87 -4.58
N VAL A 18 2.07 -20.25 -3.65
CA VAL A 18 2.27 -20.10 -2.21
C VAL A 18 3.48 -20.93 -1.76
N GLU A 19 3.56 -22.19 -2.18
CA GLU A 19 4.65 -23.10 -1.86
C GLU A 19 6.00 -22.59 -2.37
N LYS A 20 6.01 -22.01 -3.59
CA LYS A 20 7.20 -21.37 -4.16
C LYS A 20 7.64 -20.16 -3.33
N MET A 21 6.71 -19.31 -2.89
CA MET A 21 7.01 -18.15 -2.05
C MET A 21 7.53 -18.57 -0.67
N ILE A 22 6.91 -19.58 -0.05
CA ILE A 22 7.37 -20.14 1.23
C ILE A 22 8.80 -20.67 1.10
N ARG A 23 9.07 -21.46 0.05
CA ARG A 23 10.41 -22.01 -0.21
C ARG A 23 11.46 -20.91 -0.46
N ALA A 24 11.08 -19.83 -1.12
CA ALA A 24 11.98 -18.72 -1.42
C ALA A 24 12.36 -17.87 -0.20
N ARG A 25 11.53 -17.86 0.86
CA ARG A 25 11.69 -17.03 2.07
C ARG A 25 12.04 -15.57 1.74
N PRO A 26 11.20 -14.88 0.96
CA PRO A 26 11.42 -13.48 0.59
C PRO A 26 11.39 -12.58 1.82
N ARG A 27 12.00 -11.41 1.75
CA ARG A 27 11.96 -10.42 2.85
C ARG A 27 10.69 -9.59 2.86
N VAL A 28 10.05 -9.44 1.70
CA VAL A 28 8.85 -8.61 1.52
C VAL A 28 7.91 -9.32 0.58
N ILE A 29 6.63 -9.38 0.95
CA ILE A 29 5.53 -9.83 0.10
C ILE A 29 4.42 -8.78 0.14
N LYS A 30 3.99 -8.31 -1.03
CA LYS A 30 2.80 -7.49 -1.22
C LYS A 30 1.68 -8.36 -1.80
N ILE A 31 0.53 -8.38 -1.13
CA ILE A 31 -0.68 -9.09 -1.59
C ILE A 31 -1.81 -8.08 -1.78
N ILE A 32 -2.48 -8.16 -2.93
CA ILE A 32 -3.69 -7.38 -3.23
C ILE A 32 -4.90 -8.30 -3.13
N THR A 33 -5.90 -7.92 -2.33
CA THR A 33 -7.26 -8.51 -2.21
C THR A 33 -7.38 -9.97 -1.76
N SER A 34 -6.28 -10.73 -1.61
CA SER A 34 -6.30 -12.13 -1.16
C SER A 34 -5.92 -12.30 0.31
N MET A 35 -6.89 -12.11 1.23
CA MET A 35 -6.65 -12.27 2.67
C MET A 35 -6.31 -13.71 3.08
N GLY A 36 -6.87 -14.71 2.40
CA GLY A 36 -6.51 -16.12 2.66
C GLY A 36 -5.03 -16.38 2.40
N MET A 37 -4.54 -15.98 1.21
CA MET A 37 -3.13 -16.12 0.85
C MET A 37 -2.21 -15.34 1.79
N LEU A 38 -2.62 -14.12 2.17
CA LEU A 38 -1.85 -13.30 3.10
C LEU A 38 -1.65 -13.99 4.46
N ASN A 39 -2.70 -14.60 4.99
CA ASN A 39 -2.65 -15.36 6.25
C ASN A 39 -1.83 -16.65 6.11
N ASP A 40 -2.07 -17.45 5.07
CA ASP A 40 -1.33 -18.70 4.83
C ASP A 40 0.18 -18.45 4.75
N LEU A 41 0.58 -17.37 4.08
CA LEU A 41 2.00 -16.99 3.97
C LEU A 41 2.56 -16.46 5.29
N HIS A 42 1.79 -15.68 6.03
CA HIS A 42 2.22 -15.19 7.35
C HIS A 42 2.39 -16.34 8.34
N ASP A 43 1.47 -17.30 8.37
CA ASP A 43 1.56 -18.47 9.24
C ASP A 43 2.80 -19.33 8.93
N ALA A 44 3.17 -19.44 7.66
CA ALA A 44 4.34 -20.20 7.22
C ALA A 44 5.67 -19.47 7.39
N LEU A 45 5.70 -18.14 7.27
CA LEU A 45 6.94 -17.36 7.21
C LEU A 45 7.21 -16.50 8.45
N GLY A 46 6.16 -16.16 9.19
CA GLY A 46 6.20 -15.33 10.40
C GLY A 46 6.88 -13.98 10.21
N ASP A 47 7.43 -13.45 11.30
CA ASP A 47 8.06 -12.12 11.39
C ASP A 47 9.36 -11.99 10.57
N GLU A 48 9.85 -13.08 9.95
CA GLU A 48 10.99 -12.98 9.04
C GLU A 48 10.65 -12.30 7.71
N THR A 49 9.36 -12.18 7.39
CA THR A 49 8.82 -11.58 6.17
C THR A 49 7.97 -10.37 6.51
N ILE A 50 8.21 -9.25 5.82
CA ILE A 50 7.34 -8.08 5.88
C ILE A 50 6.19 -8.29 4.91
N PHE A 51 4.97 -8.14 5.42
CA PHE A 51 3.75 -8.25 4.63
C PHE A 51 3.17 -6.87 4.35
N ILE A 52 2.93 -6.56 3.08
CA ILE A 52 2.19 -5.39 2.63
C ILE A 52 0.83 -5.89 2.11
N ALA A 53 -0.25 -5.31 2.62
CA ALA A 53 -1.60 -5.64 2.23
C ALA A 53 -2.28 -4.43 1.58
N ARG A 54 -3.03 -4.69 0.49
CA ARG A 54 -4.00 -3.75 -0.08
C ARG A 54 -5.30 -4.49 -0.33
N ASP A 55 -6.42 -3.84 -0.08
CA ASP A 55 -7.76 -4.37 -0.34
C ASP A 55 -8.61 -3.26 -0.98
N TRP A 56 -9.56 -3.63 -1.83
CA TRP A 56 -10.40 -2.69 -2.59
C TRP A 56 -11.74 -2.40 -1.91
N LYS A 57 -11.90 -2.80 -0.64
CA LYS A 57 -13.10 -2.49 0.14
C LYS A 57 -13.36 -1.00 0.30
N ALA A 58 -12.31 -0.21 0.38
CA ALA A 58 -12.38 1.25 0.39
C ALA A 58 -12.12 1.84 -1.00
N ASP A 59 -12.63 1.19 -2.04
CA ASP A 59 -12.46 1.57 -3.44
C ASP A 59 -11.01 1.38 -3.94
N ASP A 60 -10.79 1.53 -5.25
CA ASP A 60 -9.45 1.49 -5.87
C ASP A 60 -8.88 2.88 -6.15
N ASP A 61 -9.72 3.92 -6.18
CA ASP A 61 -9.37 5.30 -6.49
C ASP A 61 -9.75 6.30 -5.36
N PHE A 62 -8.78 7.14 -4.99
CA PHE A 62 -8.96 8.11 -3.91
C PHE A 62 -10.01 9.18 -4.22
N LEU A 63 -10.09 9.67 -5.47
CA LEU A 63 -11.02 10.74 -5.83
C LEU A 63 -12.46 10.22 -5.89
N ARG A 64 -12.65 8.99 -6.38
CA ARG A 64 -13.94 8.30 -6.37
C ARG A 64 -14.40 8.01 -4.94
N PHE A 65 -13.50 7.56 -4.08
CA PHE A 65 -13.82 7.30 -2.68
C PHE A 65 -14.06 8.59 -1.88
N GLY A 66 -13.20 9.58 -2.07
CA GLY A 66 -13.10 10.79 -1.27
C GLY A 66 -14.03 11.93 -1.71
N GLY A 67 -14.39 11.98 -2.99
CA GLY A 67 -15.15 13.09 -3.57
C GLY A 67 -14.45 14.43 -3.33
N SER A 68 -15.18 15.42 -2.83
CA SER A 68 -14.67 16.75 -2.45
C SER A 68 -14.56 16.95 -0.92
N ASP A 69 -14.70 15.90 -0.12
CA ASP A 69 -14.68 15.99 1.35
C ASP A 69 -13.30 16.36 1.93
N ASP A 70 -13.28 16.80 3.19
CA ASP A 70 -12.06 17.02 3.98
C ASP A 70 -11.21 15.72 4.03
N PRO A 71 -9.90 15.77 3.70
CA PRO A 71 -8.99 14.62 3.78
C PRO A 71 -9.03 13.84 5.09
N LYS A 72 -9.25 14.51 6.22
CA LYS A 72 -9.33 13.86 7.54
C LYS A 72 -10.62 13.07 7.70
N VAL A 73 -11.73 13.58 7.16
CA VAL A 73 -13.01 12.86 7.12
C VAL A 73 -12.87 11.63 6.22
N ILE A 74 -12.20 11.78 5.07
CA ILE A 74 -11.91 10.66 4.17
C ILE A 74 -11.03 9.61 4.86
N ALA A 75 -10.02 10.01 5.62
CA ALA A 75 -9.14 9.11 6.37
C ALA A 75 -9.92 8.27 7.39
N ARG A 76 -10.84 8.89 8.14
CA ARG A 76 -11.73 8.17 9.06
C ARG A 76 -12.63 7.19 8.32
N ARG A 77 -13.28 7.64 7.23
CA ARG A 77 -14.15 6.79 6.41
C ARG A 77 -13.42 5.60 5.82
N TRP A 78 -12.18 5.79 5.36
CA TRP A 78 -11.32 4.73 4.86
C TRP A 78 -11.03 3.69 5.96
N LEU A 79 -10.65 4.15 7.16
CA LEU A 79 -10.38 3.26 8.28
C LEU A 79 -11.61 2.43 8.67
N ASP A 80 -12.78 3.05 8.70
CA ASP A 80 -14.03 2.36 9.02
C ASP A 80 -14.41 1.32 7.96
N ALA A 81 -14.24 1.65 6.68
CA ALA A 81 -14.47 0.73 5.56
C ALA A 81 -13.47 -0.46 5.56
N MET A 82 -12.22 -0.20 5.93
CA MET A 82 -11.15 -1.21 5.91
C MET A 82 -11.10 -2.07 7.17
N ARG A 83 -11.76 -1.66 8.25
CA ARG A 83 -11.74 -2.36 9.55
C ARG A 83 -11.95 -3.87 9.44
N PRO A 84 -12.89 -4.41 8.63
CA PRO A 84 -13.07 -5.86 8.48
C PRO A 84 -11.85 -6.60 7.89
N SER A 85 -11.00 -5.92 7.12
CA SER A 85 -9.77 -6.50 6.57
C SER A 85 -8.58 -6.27 7.51
N LEU A 86 -8.50 -5.10 8.16
CA LEU A 86 -7.46 -4.81 9.15
C LEU A 86 -7.42 -5.83 10.30
N VAL A 87 -8.59 -6.23 10.82
CA VAL A 87 -8.67 -7.24 11.89
C VAL A 87 -8.23 -8.63 11.46
N GLN A 88 -8.28 -8.96 10.17
CA GLN A 88 -7.85 -10.26 9.65
C GLN A 88 -6.35 -10.35 9.45
N ALA A 89 -5.65 -9.22 9.26
CA ALA A 89 -4.20 -9.19 9.12
C ALA A 89 -3.57 -8.01 9.89
N PRO A 90 -3.63 -8.03 11.24
CA PRO A 90 -3.05 -6.97 12.08
C PRO A 90 -1.51 -6.92 11.98
N PHE A 91 -0.88 -7.99 11.48
CA PHE A 91 0.56 -8.08 11.29
C PHE A 91 1.06 -7.25 10.09
N ALA A 92 0.19 -7.00 9.10
CA ALA A 92 0.56 -6.40 7.81
C ALA A 92 0.72 -4.87 7.89
N TYR A 93 1.53 -4.34 6.98
CA TYR A 93 1.54 -2.92 6.63
C TYR A 93 0.48 -2.67 5.56
N TRP A 94 -0.42 -1.72 5.81
CA TRP A 94 -1.56 -1.47 4.94
C TRP A 94 -1.35 -0.27 4.02
N GLU A 95 -1.39 -0.54 2.73
CA GLU A 95 -1.45 0.45 1.66
C GLU A 95 -2.91 0.87 1.42
N SER A 96 -3.13 2.13 1.07
CA SER A 96 -4.45 2.68 0.72
C SER A 96 -4.72 2.55 -0.78
N PHE A 97 -4.63 3.67 -1.50
CA PHE A 97 -4.89 3.78 -2.92
C PHE A 97 -3.60 3.60 -3.73
N ASN A 98 -3.72 3.09 -4.94
CA ASN A 98 -2.59 2.93 -5.86
C ASN A 98 -2.61 4.07 -6.88
N GLU A 99 -1.42 4.42 -7.39
CA GLU A 99 -1.26 5.24 -8.59
C GLU A 99 -2.10 6.54 -8.61
N MET A 100 -1.84 7.44 -7.66
CA MET A 100 -2.39 8.79 -7.76
C MET A 100 -1.94 9.44 -9.07
N SER A 101 -2.88 9.55 -10.01
CA SER A 101 -2.65 10.05 -11.36
C SER A 101 -2.95 11.54 -11.50
N ASN A 102 -3.54 12.15 -10.48
CA ASN A 102 -3.90 13.57 -10.44
C ASN A 102 -3.01 14.33 -9.45
N TRP A 103 -2.02 15.05 -10.00
CA TRP A 103 -1.04 15.81 -9.23
C TRP A 103 -1.63 17.03 -8.51
N ASP A 104 -2.67 17.67 -9.05
CA ASP A 104 -3.32 18.82 -8.42
C ASP A 104 -3.92 18.43 -7.05
N ASN A 105 -4.19 17.15 -6.85
CA ASN A 105 -4.71 16.60 -5.60
C ASN A 105 -3.62 15.96 -4.72
N LEU A 106 -2.33 16.06 -5.07
CA LEU A 106 -1.25 15.43 -4.30
C LEU A 106 -1.20 15.95 -2.87
N ARG A 107 -1.35 17.27 -2.67
CA ARG A 107 -1.43 17.86 -1.31
C ARG A 107 -2.58 17.26 -0.52
N ARG A 108 -3.75 17.18 -1.14
CA ARG A 108 -4.97 16.64 -0.52
C ARG A 108 -4.80 15.16 -0.17
N TYR A 109 -4.17 14.38 -1.06
CA TYR A 109 -3.83 12.99 -0.82
C TYR A 109 -2.80 12.83 0.31
N ALA A 110 -1.78 13.70 0.36
CA ALA A 110 -0.79 13.69 1.44
C ALA A 110 -1.42 14.03 2.80
N GLU A 111 -2.36 14.97 2.85
CA GLU A 111 -3.12 15.28 4.07
C GLU A 111 -3.98 14.08 4.53
N PHE A 112 -4.62 13.38 3.58
CA PHE A 112 -5.34 12.13 3.84
C PHE A 112 -4.40 11.05 4.39
N GLU A 113 -3.27 10.79 3.72
CA GLU A 113 -2.30 9.78 4.12
C GLU A 113 -1.72 10.06 5.51
N ALA A 114 -1.37 11.32 5.79
CA ALA A 114 -0.86 11.72 7.09
C ALA A 114 -1.88 11.45 8.20
N GLU A 115 -3.17 11.77 7.97
CA GLU A 115 -4.21 11.49 8.95
C GLU A 115 -4.49 9.99 9.09
N ARG A 116 -4.57 9.26 7.98
CA ARG A 116 -4.77 7.81 7.97
C ARG A 116 -3.70 7.11 8.79
N GLN A 117 -2.43 7.49 8.63
CA GLN A 117 -1.35 6.93 9.43
C GLN A 117 -1.51 7.18 10.93
N ARG A 118 -1.92 8.39 11.34
CA ARG A 118 -2.20 8.69 12.76
C ARG A 118 -3.34 7.84 13.30
N LEU A 119 -4.44 7.74 12.55
CA LEU A 119 -5.60 6.97 12.97
C LEU A 119 -5.30 5.48 13.07
N MET A 120 -4.58 4.92 12.11
CA MET A 120 -4.17 3.51 12.12
C MET A 120 -3.22 3.22 13.29
N ALA A 121 -2.22 4.07 13.51
CA ALA A 121 -1.27 3.91 14.62
C ALA A 121 -1.97 3.99 15.98
N ALA A 122 -2.97 4.86 16.14
CA ALA A 122 -3.77 4.96 17.36
C ALA A 122 -4.55 3.68 17.68
N GLU A 123 -4.86 2.86 16.67
CA GLU A 123 -5.54 1.56 16.81
C GLU A 123 -4.57 0.37 16.77
N GLY A 124 -3.25 0.60 16.72
CA GLY A 124 -2.23 -0.44 16.71
C GLY A 124 -1.98 -1.09 15.34
N TYR A 125 -2.54 -0.53 14.26
CA TYR A 125 -2.28 -0.98 12.90
C TYR A 125 -1.05 -0.31 12.27
N LYS A 126 -0.41 -0.99 11.33
CA LYS A 126 0.73 -0.46 10.57
C LYS A 126 0.25 0.02 9.21
N ALA A 127 0.69 1.21 8.81
CA ALA A 127 0.39 1.77 7.51
C ALA A 127 1.68 1.85 6.66
N CYS A 128 1.52 1.77 5.35
CA CYS A 128 2.54 2.18 4.39
C CYS A 128 1.89 3.04 3.31
N ILE A 129 2.69 3.88 2.65
CA ILE A 129 2.25 4.70 1.53
C ILE A 129 2.76 4.05 0.26
N GLY A 130 1.85 3.56 -0.58
CA GLY A 130 2.12 3.25 -1.96
C GLY A 130 1.68 4.45 -2.79
N ASN A 131 2.59 5.04 -3.57
CA ASN A 131 2.25 6.10 -4.49
C ASN A 131 3.19 6.08 -5.69
N PHE A 132 2.61 6.48 -6.83
CA PHE A 132 3.16 6.64 -8.17
C PHE A 132 3.33 5.36 -8.97
N ALA A 133 2.84 5.41 -10.21
CA ALA A 133 3.05 4.36 -11.19
C ALA A 133 4.56 4.19 -11.46
N THR A 134 4.92 2.99 -11.90
CA THR A 134 6.28 2.70 -12.35
C THR A 134 6.69 3.72 -13.43
N GLY A 135 7.80 4.42 -13.22
CA GLY A 135 8.32 5.43 -14.17
C GLY A 135 8.13 6.89 -13.79
N THR A 136 7.86 7.22 -12.52
CA THR A 136 7.53 8.60 -12.10
C THR A 136 8.62 9.25 -11.22
N PRO A 137 9.51 10.08 -11.79
CA PRO A 137 9.70 11.49 -11.33
C PRO A 137 10.02 12.48 -12.50
N SER A 138 9.91 13.83 -12.40
CA SER A 138 10.13 14.72 -11.25
C SER A 138 8.96 15.65 -10.90
N ILE A 139 9.01 16.15 -9.66
CA ILE A 139 8.29 17.32 -9.18
C ILE A 139 9.30 18.48 -9.28
N SER A 140 9.10 19.43 -10.20
CA SER A 140 9.77 20.73 -10.14
C SER A 140 8.74 21.80 -9.78
N ASP A 141 9.07 22.62 -8.78
CA ASP A 141 8.39 23.90 -8.52
C ASP A 141 9.23 25.09 -9.06
N SER A 142 10.36 24.84 -9.73
CA SER A 142 11.31 25.90 -10.09
C SER A 142 11.28 26.24 -11.57
N GLU A 143 11.13 27.54 -11.89
CA GLU A 143 11.51 28.14 -13.18
C GLU A 143 13.02 28.00 -13.53
N ASP A 144 13.77 27.11 -12.87
CA ASP A 144 15.24 27.14 -12.81
C ASP A 144 15.91 25.77 -13.04
N ASP A 145 15.29 24.88 -13.83
CA ASP A 145 15.89 23.59 -14.21
C ASP A 145 16.55 23.64 -15.61
N THR A 146 16.97 24.82 -16.08
CA THR A 146 17.64 24.99 -17.38
C THR A 146 19.13 24.62 -17.37
N GLU A 147 19.71 24.19 -16.25
CA GLU A 147 21.10 23.74 -16.21
C GLU A 147 21.28 22.47 -15.35
N ARG A 148 21.07 21.31 -15.96
CA ARG A 148 21.85 20.12 -15.58
C ARG A 148 22.63 19.63 -16.79
N PRO A 149 23.97 19.75 -16.79
CA PRO A 149 24.78 19.12 -17.80
C PRO A 149 24.74 17.60 -17.61
N ASP A 150 24.59 16.91 -18.74
CA ASP A 150 24.51 15.47 -18.87
C ASP A 150 25.64 14.75 -18.09
N LEU A 151 25.27 13.72 -17.31
CA LEU A 151 26.16 12.66 -16.83
C LEU A 151 25.71 11.31 -17.39
#